data_AF-A0A2D7ZIE2-F1
#
_entry.id   AF-A0A2D7ZIE2-F1
#
_cell.length_a   1.000
_cell.length_b   1.000
_cell.length_c   1.000
_cell.angle_alpha   90.00
_cell.angle_beta   90.00
_cell.angle_gamma   90.00
#
_symmetry.space_group_name_H-M   'P 1'
#
loop_
_entity.id
_entity.type
_entity.pdbx_description
1 polymer ?
#
loop_
_entity_poly.entity_id
_entity_poly.type
_entity_poly.pdbx_seq_one_letter_code
_entity_poly.pdbx_strand_id
1 'polypeptide(L)' 'MYAGVIEKVGYEIQSDEKMKVGKGELIGAPDLMRDAFRHGRLTLKLAEGSDLRILMVAHTEGGERAYFEIET' A
#
# COMPACT_ATOMS: atom_id res chain seq x y z
N MET A 1 -19.00 -2.01 -3.13
CA MET A 1 -17.67 -1.36 -3.09
C MET A 1 -17.25 -1.35 -1.63
N TYR A 2 -16.42 -2.31 -1.20
CA TYR A 2 -15.97 -2.38 0.19
C TYR A 2 -14.85 -1.36 0.39
N ALA A 3 -15.13 -0.29 1.13
CA ALA A 3 -14.10 0.58 1.66
C ALA A 3 -13.48 -0.13 2.87
N GLY A 4 -12.51 -1.00 2.62
CA GLY A 4 -11.74 -1.61 3.70
C GLY A 4 -10.90 -0.54 4.40
N VAL A 5 -11.04 -0.42 5.72
CA VAL A 5 -10.21 0.46 6.53
C VAL A 5 -8.90 -0.27 6.82
N ILE A 6 -7.79 0.30 6.39
CA ILE A 6 -6.44 -0.19 6.72
C ILE A 6 -6.04 0.48 8.03
N GLU A 7 -5.84 -0.31 9.07
CA GLU A 7 -5.62 0.20 10.43
C GLU A 7 -4.23 0.83 10.60
N LYS A 8 -3.24 0.31 9.88
CA LYS A 8 -1.87 0.80 9.97
C LYS A 8 -1.14 0.70 8.65
N VAL A 9 -0.48 1.79 8.30
CA VAL A 9 0.35 1.91 7.11
C VAL A 9 1.75 2.34 7.54
N GLY A 10 2.75 1.52 7.27
CA GLY A 10 4.15 1.86 7.46
C GLY A 10 4.79 2.04 6.09
N TYR A 11 5.39 3.20 5.81
CA TYR A 11 6.11 3.40 4.55
C TYR A 11 7.43 4.12 4.80
N GLU A 12 8.45 3.72 4.04
CA GLU A 12 9.76 4.34 4.05
C GLU A 12 10.02 4.95 2.67
N ILE A 13 10.31 6.24 2.64
CA ILE A 13 10.64 6.97 1.41
C ILE A 13 12.15 7.14 1.38
N GLN A 14 12.82 6.48 0.44
CA GLN A 14 14.22 6.74 0.13
C GLN A 14 14.28 7.62 -1.12
N SER A 15 14.50 8.93 -0.93
CA SER A 15 14.61 9.89 -2.03
C SER A 15 16.08 10.13 -2.35
N ASP A 16 16.59 9.51 -3.40
CA ASP A 16 17.78 10.01 -4.10
C ASP A 16 17.29 10.99 -5.17
N GLU A 17 17.97 12.13 -5.39
CA GLU A 17 17.46 13.35 -6.07
C GLU A 17 16.90 13.16 -7.51
N LYS A 18 16.93 11.94 -8.05
CA LYS A 18 16.43 11.59 -9.39
C LYS A 18 15.27 10.59 -9.41
N MET A 19 14.93 9.93 -8.30
CA MET A 19 13.92 8.86 -8.26
C MET A 19 13.14 8.89 -6.94
N LYS A 20 11.85 9.26 -6.97
CA LYS A 20 10.96 9.19 -5.81
C LYS A 20 10.43 7.75 -5.61
N VAL A 21 11.32 6.79 -5.41
CA VAL A 21 10.91 5.40 -5.18
C VAL A 21 10.70 5.21 -3.67
N GLY A 22 9.47 4.98 -3.25
CA GLY A 22 9.13 4.64 -1.86
C GLY A 22 8.58 3.23 -1.78
N LYS A 23 8.91 2.49 -0.72
CA LYS A 23 8.31 1.18 -0.44
C LYS A 23 7.56 1.22 0.88
N GLY A 24 6.51 0.43 1.00
CA GLY A 24 5.77 0.37 2.24
C GLY A 24 5.04 -0.95 2.44
N GLU A 25 4.48 -1.09 3.63
CA GLU A 25 3.59 -2.16 4.01
C GLU A 25 2.23 -1.61 4.47
N LEU A 26 1.19 -2.37 4.12
CA LEU A 26 -0.16 -2.20 4.61
C LEU A 26 -0.44 -3.34 5.59
N ILE A 27 -1.05 -3.01 6.72
CA ILE A 27 -1.53 -3.99 7.69
C ILE A 27 -3.05 -3.90 7.78
N GLY A 28 -3.73 -5.02 7.53
CA GLY A 28 -5.18 -5.11 7.59
C GLY A 28 -5.69 -6.54 7.50
N ALA A 29 -7.01 -6.70 7.39
CA ALA A 29 -7.64 -8.02 7.32
C ALA A 29 -7.09 -8.86 6.14
N PRO A 30 -6.86 -10.18 6.30
CA PRO A 30 -6.26 -11.01 5.26
C PRO A 30 -7.00 -10.99 3.91
N ASP A 31 -8.34 -11.00 3.94
CA ASP A 31 -9.14 -10.91 2.73
C ASP A 31 -8.96 -9.56 2.02
N LEU A 32 -8.84 -8.48 2.79
CA LEU A 32 -8.58 -7.14 2.26
C LEU A 32 -7.19 -7.03 1.64
N MET A 33 -6.17 -7.64 2.25
CA MET A 33 -4.79 -7.66 1.72
C MET A 33 -4.70 -8.47 0.43
N ARG A 34 -5.40 -9.61 0.38
CA ARG A 34 -5.53 -10.40 -0.84
C ARG A 34 -6.21 -9.60 -1.95
N ASP A 35 -7.31 -8.94 -1.66
CA ASP A 35 -8.04 -8.15 -2.66
C ASP A 35 -7.23 -6.93 -3.13
N ALA A 36 -6.55 -6.26 -2.21
CA ALA A 36 -5.61 -5.18 -2.50
C ALA A 36 -4.52 -5.63 -3.47
N PHE A 37 -3.88 -6.77 -3.19
CA PHE A 37 -2.86 -7.33 -4.08
C PHE A 37 -3.42 -7.71 -5.45
N ARG A 38 -4.60 -8.32 -5.51
CA ARG A 38 -5.26 -8.69 -6.78
C ARG A 38 -5.60 -7.48 -7.65
N HIS A 39 -5.92 -6.35 -7.04
CA HIS A 39 -6.14 -5.09 -7.77
C HIS A 39 -4.85 -4.54 -8.39
N GLY A 40 -3.69 -4.81 -7.77
CA GLY A 40 -2.39 -4.34 -8.22
C GLY A 40 -2.19 -2.85 -7.96
N ARG A 41 -2.94 -1.96 -8.63
CA ARG A 41 -2.82 -0.50 -8.44
C ARG A 41 -3.90 0.03 -7.53
N LEU A 42 -3.51 0.83 -6.55
CA LEU A 42 -4.41 1.42 -5.57
C LEU A 42 -4.06 2.89 -5.31
N THR A 43 -5.03 3.62 -4.77
CA THR A 43 -4.79 4.95 -4.20
C THR A 43 -4.86 4.86 -2.69
N LEU A 44 -3.76 5.17 -2.03
CA LEU A 44 -3.67 5.29 -0.58
C LEU A 44 -4.07 6.71 -0.18
N LYS A 45 -5.12 6.84 0.64
CA LYS A 45 -5.51 8.12 1.23
C LYS A 45 -4.84 8.27 2.59
N LEU A 46 -3.97 9.26 2.72
CA LEU A 46 -3.31 9.59 3.99
C LEU A 46 -4.24 10.44 4.86
N ALA A 47 -4.11 10.30 6.19
CA ALA A 47 -4.93 11.05 7.15
C ALA A 47 -4.77 12.58 7.02
N GLU A 48 -3.60 13.01 6.55
CA GLU A 48 -3.27 14.41 6.23
C GLU A 48 -3.89 14.92 4.92
N GLY A 49 -4.70 14.11 4.24
CA GLY A 49 -5.48 14.50 3.06
C GLY A 49 -4.75 14.33 1.73
N SER A 50 -3.55 13.77 1.73
CA SER A 50 -2.80 13.46 0.52
C SER A 50 -3.15 12.09 -0.04
N ASP A 51 -3.27 11.98 -1.36
CA ASP A 51 -3.48 10.72 -2.08
C ASP A 51 -2.17 10.25 -2.73
N LEU A 52 -1.74 9.02 -2.43
CA LEU A 52 -0.57 8.38 -3.05
C LEU A 52 -1.01 7.25 -3.98
N ARG A 53 -0.47 7.21 -5.19
CA ARG A 53 -0.63 6.05 -6.07
C ARG A 53 0.40 5.00 -5.71
N ILE A 54 -0.07 3.77 -5.51
CA ILE A 54 0.77 2.66 -5.10
C ILE A 54 0.51 1.44 -5.98
N LEU A 55 1.56 0.67 -6.21
CA LEU A 55 1.51 -0.65 -6.82
C LEU A 55 1.79 -1.70 -5.74
N MET A 56 0.85 -2.60 -5.53
CA MET A 56 1.00 -3.77 -4.69
C MET A 56 1.96 -4.75 -5.35
N VAL A 57 3.03 -5.11 -4.65
CA VAL A 57 4.11 -5.96 -5.18
C VAL A 57 4.21 -7.32 -4.50
N ALA A 58 3.68 -7.45 -3.28
CA ALA A 58 3.60 -8.73 -2.58
C ALA A 58 2.48 -8.73 -1.53
N HIS A 59 2.01 -9.93 -1.16
CA HIS A 59 1.24 -10.16 0.05
C HIS A 59 1.56 -11.54 0.61
N THR A 60 1.29 -11.75 1.89
CA THR A 60 1.33 -13.09 2.50
C THR A 60 -0.06 -13.72 2.40
N GLU A 61 -0.17 -14.92 1.84
CA GLU A 61 -1.45 -15.64 1.81
C GLU A 61 -1.91 -15.98 3.23
N GLY A 62 -3.17 -15.64 3.55
CA GLY A 62 -3.71 -15.75 4.91
C GLY A 62 -3.09 -14.79 5.93
N GLY A 63 -2.16 -13.93 5.50
CA GLY A 63 -1.48 -12.96 6.37
C GLY A 63 -2.12 -11.57 6.34
N GLU A 64 -1.85 -10.80 7.38
CA GLU A 64 -2.38 -9.44 7.56
C GLU A 64 -1.54 -8.36 6.85
N ARG A 65 -0.51 -8.77 6.09
CA ARG A 65 0.47 -7.86 5.50
C ARG A 65 0.45 -7.91 3.97
N ALA A 66 0.52 -6.73 3.36
CA ALA A 66 0.83 -6.57 1.95
C ALA A 66 1.87 -5.47 1.77
N TYR A 67 2.64 -5.55 0.68
CA TYR A 67 3.75 -4.66 0.38
C TYR A 67 3.48 -3.91 -0.92
N PHE A 68 3.91 -2.65 -0.96
CA PHE A 68 3.70 -1.78 -2.12
C PHE A 68 4.92 -0.93 -2.45
N GLU A 69 4.94 -0.43 -3.67
CA GLU A 69 5.84 0.61 -4.14
C GLU A 69 5.03 1.85 -4.56
N ILE A 70 5.57 3.05 -4.33
CA ILE A 70 4.94 4.30 -4.76
C ILE A 70 5.17 4.47 -6.27
N GLU A 71 4.10 4.69 -7.01
CA GLU A 71 4.17 5.03 -8.44
C GLU A 71 4.51 6.52 -8.58
N THR A 72 5.62 6.83 -9.28
CA THR A 72 6.08 8.18 -9.63
C THR A 72 5.50 8.68 -10.94
#